data_AF-A0A7R7VU69-F1
#
_entry.id   AF-A0A7R7VU69-F1
#
_cell.length_a   1.000
_cell.length_b   1.000
_cell.length_c   1.000
_cell.angle_alpha   90.00
_cell.angle_beta   90.00
_cell.angle_gamma   90.00
#
_symmetry.space_group_name_H-M   'P 1'
#
loop_
_entity.id
_entity.type
_entity.pdbx_description
1 polymer ?
#
loop_
_entity_poly.entity_id
_entity_poly.type
_entity_poly.pdbx_seq_one_letter_code
_entity_poly.pdbx_strand_id
1 'polypeptide(L)'
;MSCHACSRAPNPRLPFCCATCARSHLYQLRVEHVKVLLEKEVIGKQIDEAVAHRETQGRAEEIDGVVPESAMEGHSRWAIQAIANRQANSSTRTKTLGDQVEVLVAEINDKKLDISQRKLTLARRNSDTESAKYQLLEREGAMLTAIQNNTRRTEHLWHNLHTKTIDARIFLCREAANIYGLRQKSKRINGDSKETYMLGGMPIIDLREMNGKLRPFILTLSK
;
A
#
# COMPACT_ATOMS: atom_id res chain seq x y z
N MET A 1 19.55 12.98 23.06
CA MET A 1 18.37 13.86 23.29
C MET A 1 17.50 13.85 22.04
N SER A 2 16.35 13.18 22.05
CA SER A 2 15.36 13.28 20.96
C SER A 2 14.80 14.69 20.92
N CYS A 3 14.61 15.27 19.73
CA CYS A 3 14.08 16.62 19.65
C CYS A 3 12.57 16.62 19.98
N HIS A 4 12.15 17.39 20.99
CA HIS A 4 10.74 17.48 21.40
C HIS A 4 9.80 18.12 20.36
N ALA A 5 10.36 18.81 19.36
CA ALA A 5 9.59 19.41 18.27
C ALA A 5 9.40 18.45 17.07
N CYS A 6 10.45 17.70 16.70
CA CYS A 6 10.43 16.78 15.56
C CYS A 6 10.11 15.32 15.98
N SER A 7 10.16 15.01 17.28
CA SER A 7 10.14 13.66 17.89
C SER A 7 11.14 12.67 17.28
N ARG A 8 12.11 13.16 16.50
CA ARG A 8 13.02 12.37 15.69
C ARG A 8 14.31 12.10 16.46
N ALA A 9 14.80 10.87 16.37
CA ALA A 9 16.11 10.51 16.90
C ALA A 9 17.22 11.23 16.11
N PRO A 10 18.31 11.68 16.77
CA PRO A 10 19.44 12.27 16.07
C PRO A 10 20.07 11.22 15.14
N ASN A 11 20.21 11.56 13.85
CA ASN A 11 20.92 10.71 12.89
C ASN A 11 21.86 11.61 12.06
N PRO A 12 23.18 11.34 12.07
CA PRO A 12 24.18 12.18 11.39
C PRO A 12 24.08 12.14 9.85
N ARG A 13 23.31 11.20 9.28
CA ARG A 13 23.10 11.07 7.83
C ARG A 13 21.84 11.77 7.32
N LEU A 14 21.07 12.41 8.20
CA LEU A 14 19.81 13.05 7.86
C LEU A 14 19.90 14.58 8.01
N PRO A 15 19.38 15.36 7.04
CA PRO A 15 19.34 16.81 7.15
C PRO A 15 18.46 17.25 8.33
N PHE A 16 18.81 18.39 8.93
CA PHE A 16 18.10 18.94 10.08
C PHE A 16 16.67 19.36 9.69
N CYS A 17 15.66 18.80 10.35
CA CYS A 17 14.25 19.09 10.03
C CYS A 17 13.70 20.36 10.69
N CYS A 18 14.34 20.90 11.73
CA CYS A 18 13.96 22.18 12.35
C CYS A 18 15.13 22.81 13.11
N ALA A 19 14.95 24.07 13.53
CA ALA A 19 15.94 24.82 14.31
C ALA A 19 16.31 24.12 15.63
N THR A 20 15.38 23.45 16.31
CA THR A 20 15.65 22.70 17.54
C THR A 20 16.49 21.44 17.28
N CYS A 21 16.21 20.73 16.18
CA CYS A 21 17.00 19.58 15.74
C CYS A 21 18.47 20.01 15.44
N ALA A 22 18.70 21.15 14.78
CA ALA A 22 20.04 21.71 14.55
C ALA A 22 20.72 22.19 15.85
N ARG A 23 19.96 22.85 16.74
CA ARG A 23 20.43 23.32 18.04
C ARG A 23 20.92 22.16 18.91
N SER A 24 20.13 21.10 19.07
CA SER A 24 20.53 19.94 19.89
C SER A 24 21.83 19.29 19.42
N HIS A 25 22.05 19.22 18.09
CA HIS A 25 23.28 18.68 17.53
C HIS A 25 24.50 19.56 17.82
N LEU A 26 24.38 20.89 17.61
CA LEU A 26 25.47 21.83 17.86
C LEU A 26 25.82 21.96 19.35
N TYR A 27 24.83 21.90 20.25
CA TYR A 27 25.06 22.00 21.69
C TYR A 27 25.81 20.78 22.24
N GLN A 28 25.56 19.58 21.71
CA GLN A 28 26.32 18.40 22.10
C GLN A 28 27.81 18.56 21.78
N LEU A 29 28.14 18.99 20.55
CA LEU A 29 29.53 19.25 20.15
C LEU A 29 30.20 20.34 21.01
N ARG A 30 29.46 21.39 21.38
CA ARG A 30 29.98 22.45 22.27
C ARG A 30 30.29 21.91 23.67
N VAL A 31 29.41 21.07 24.23
CA VAL A 31 29.63 20.46 25.55
C VAL A 31 30.85 19.54 25.51
N GLU A 32 30.98 18.72 24.45
CA GLU A 32 32.15 17.86 24.25
C GLU A 32 33.44 18.69 24.11
N HIS A 33 33.40 19.79 23.36
CA HIS A 33 34.55 20.68 23.21
C HIS A 33 34.97 21.34 24.54
N VAL A 34 34.01 21.82 25.33
CA VAL A 34 34.30 22.40 26.65
C VAL A 34 34.91 21.36 27.59
N LYS A 35 34.43 20.11 27.58
CA LYS A 35 35.04 19.02 28.37
C LYS A 35 36.51 18.82 28.00
N VAL A 36 36.82 18.74 26.71
CA VAL A 36 38.21 18.60 26.24
C VAL A 36 39.08 19.79 26.66
N LEU A 37 38.53 21.02 26.62
CA LEU A 37 39.27 22.20 27.08
C LEU A 37 39.53 22.16 28.60
N LEU A 38 38.57 21.73 29.40
CA LEU A 38 38.74 21.57 30.85
C LEU A 38 39.77 20.46 31.16
N GLU A 39 39.71 19.33 30.47
CA GLU A 39 40.72 18.27 30.60
C GLU A 39 42.12 18.78 30.24
N LYS A 40 42.23 19.56 29.16
CA LYS A 40 43.49 20.20 28.76
C LYS A 40 43.99 21.19 29.82
N GLU A 41 43.11 21.97 30.43
CA GLU A 41 43.48 22.90 31.50
C GLU A 41 43.98 22.15 32.74
N VAL A 42 43.31 21.07 33.14
CA VAL A 42 43.74 20.23 34.28
C VAL A 42 45.11 19.61 34.01
N ILE A 43 45.31 19.04 32.82
CA ILE A 43 46.61 18.48 32.43
C ILE A 43 47.69 19.58 32.36
N GLY A 44 47.33 20.76 31.84
CA GLY A 44 48.22 21.92 31.83
C GLY A 44 48.70 22.31 33.23
N LYS A 45 47.78 22.42 34.19
CA LYS A 45 48.12 22.69 35.60
C LYS A 45 49.03 21.62 36.20
N GLN A 46 48.77 20.34 35.92
CA GLN A 46 49.64 19.25 36.37
C GLN A 46 51.05 19.33 35.79
N ILE A 47 51.18 19.75 34.53
CA ILE A 47 52.49 19.97 33.90
C ILE A 47 53.18 21.18 34.53
N ASP A 48 52.47 22.30 34.69
CA ASP A 48 53.03 23.53 35.28
C ASP A 48 53.48 23.29 36.73
N GLU A 49 52.71 22.56 37.53
CA GLU A 49 53.08 22.13 38.88
C GLU A 49 54.32 21.22 38.88
N ALA A 50 54.39 20.27 37.94
CA ALA A 50 55.55 19.38 37.81
C ALA A 50 56.82 20.12 37.36
N VAL A 51 56.68 21.14 36.50
CA VAL A 51 57.79 22.00 36.06
C VAL A 51 58.24 22.93 37.18
N ALA A 52 57.31 23.57 37.91
CA ALA A 52 57.62 24.40 39.06
C ALA A 52 58.29 23.60 40.20
N HIS A 53 57.90 22.33 40.40
CA HIS A 53 58.60 21.43 41.33
C HIS A 53 60.03 21.09 40.87
N ARG A 54 60.28 20.99 39.56
CA ARG A 54 61.65 20.80 39.01
C ARG A 54 62.49 22.07 39.13
N GLU A 55 61.92 23.25 38.93
CA GLU A 55 62.63 24.53 39.06
C GLU A 55 62.96 24.87 40.52
N THR A 56 62.10 24.48 41.46
CA THR A 56 62.36 24.65 42.91
C THR A 56 63.39 23.65 43.44
N GLN A 57 63.45 22.42 42.90
CA GLN A 57 64.57 21.50 43.13
C GLN A 57 65.87 21.94 42.44
N GLY A 58 65.80 22.50 41.24
CA GLY A 58 66.95 23.00 40.48
C GLY A 58 67.62 24.24 41.08
N ARG A 59 66.99 24.94 42.04
CA ARG A 59 67.58 26.09 42.74
C ARG A 59 68.17 25.75 44.11
N ALA A 60 68.07 24.50 44.54
CA ALA A 60 68.60 24.00 45.82
C ALA A 60 69.81 23.06 45.66
N GLU A 61 70.19 22.68 44.43
CA GLU A 61 71.31 21.78 44.16
C GLU A 61 72.25 22.35 43.09
N GLU A 62 73.05 23.35 43.47
CA GLU A 62 74.37 23.57 42.84
C GLU A 62 75.45 23.01 43.78
N ILE A 63 75.49 21.68 43.97
CA ILE A 63 76.70 20.99 44.45
C ILE A 63 76.80 19.63 43.77
N ASP A 64 77.93 19.44 43.11
CA ASP A 64 78.55 18.22 42.59
C ASP A 64 77.90 17.44 41.44
N GLY A 65 78.70 17.31 40.38
CA GLY A 65 78.46 16.43 39.27
C GLY A 65 78.56 14.97 39.69
N VAL A 66 77.41 14.34 39.89
CA VAL A 66 77.23 12.91 39.71
C VAL A 66 75.86 12.74 39.05
N VAL A 67 75.86 12.20 37.83
CA VAL A 67 74.62 11.75 37.18
C VAL A 67 73.93 10.78 38.14
N PRO A 68 72.71 11.07 38.65
CA PRO A 68 72.06 10.16 39.57
C PRO A 68 71.68 8.89 38.81
N GLU A 69 72.34 7.77 39.14
CA GLU A 69 71.99 6.42 38.71
C GLU A 69 70.51 6.08 39.05
N SER A 70 69.92 6.82 40.00
CA SER A 70 68.49 6.81 40.35
C SER A 70 67.54 7.28 39.23
N ALA A 71 67.98 8.13 38.30
CA ALA A 71 67.14 8.58 37.17
C ALA A 71 66.94 7.48 36.12
N MET A 72 67.91 6.56 35.99
CA MET A 72 67.88 5.45 35.02
C MET A 72 67.02 4.28 35.54
N GLU A 73 67.01 4.03 36.85
CA GLU A 73 66.11 3.07 37.51
C GLU A 73 64.64 3.49 37.46
N GLY A 74 64.36 4.80 37.62
CA GLY A 74 63.02 5.37 37.48
C GLY A 74 62.46 5.20 36.06
N HIS A 75 63.30 5.37 35.03
CA HIS A 75 62.92 5.15 33.62
C HIS A 75 62.65 3.66 33.32
N SER A 76 63.45 2.75 33.87
CA SER A 76 63.26 1.29 33.72
C SER A 76 61.96 0.80 34.37
N ARG A 77 61.68 1.25 35.60
CA ARG A 77 60.45 0.91 36.33
C ARG A 77 59.19 1.49 35.66
N TRP A 78 59.28 2.72 35.14
CA TRP A 78 58.19 3.33 34.37
C TRP A 78 57.94 2.60 33.04
N ALA A 79 58.99 2.18 32.32
CA ALA A 79 58.83 1.39 31.09
C ALA A 79 58.15 0.04 31.35
N ILE A 80 58.53 -0.66 32.43
CA ILE A 80 57.89 -1.92 32.83
C ILE A 80 56.41 -1.68 33.20
N GLN A 81 56.12 -0.62 33.95
CA GLN A 81 54.75 -0.25 34.32
C GLN A 81 53.91 0.14 33.09
N ALA A 82 54.49 0.84 32.12
CA ALA A 82 53.83 1.21 30.87
C ALA A 82 53.50 -0.02 30.01
N ILE A 83 54.42 -1.00 29.94
CA ILE A 83 54.19 -2.28 29.26
C ILE A 83 53.09 -3.08 29.96
N ALA A 84 53.14 -3.19 31.29
CA ALA A 84 52.13 -3.89 32.08
C ALA A 84 50.73 -3.24 31.91
N ASN A 85 50.66 -1.91 31.94
CA ASN A 85 49.40 -1.18 31.72
C ASN A 85 48.88 -1.38 30.28
N ARG A 86 49.77 -1.37 29.27
CA ARG A 86 49.40 -1.64 27.88
C ARG A 86 48.87 -3.07 27.71
N GLN A 87 49.48 -4.05 28.37
CA GLN A 87 49.03 -5.44 28.37
C GLN A 87 47.68 -5.60 29.07
N ALA A 88 47.50 -4.98 30.24
CA ALA A 88 46.23 -4.98 30.96
C ALA A 88 45.12 -4.35 30.12
N ASN A 89 45.37 -3.19 29.50
CA ASN A 89 44.42 -2.52 28.61
C ASN A 89 44.09 -3.36 27.37
N SER A 90 45.09 -4.02 26.78
CA SER A 90 44.88 -4.94 25.66
C SER A 90 44.01 -6.13 26.06
N SER A 91 44.29 -6.74 27.23
CA SER A 91 43.51 -7.86 27.77
C SER A 91 42.07 -7.47 28.08
N THR A 92 41.85 -6.29 28.66
CA THR A 92 40.50 -5.78 28.91
C THR A 92 39.76 -5.57 27.59
N ARG A 93 40.42 -4.99 26.58
CA ARG A 93 39.81 -4.78 25.24
C ARG A 93 39.45 -6.10 24.56
N THR A 94 40.33 -7.12 24.61
CA THR A 94 40.03 -8.43 24.01
C THR A 94 38.89 -9.13 24.73
N LYS A 95 38.79 -9.02 26.07
CA LYS A 95 37.65 -9.52 26.84
C LYS A 95 36.36 -8.84 26.42
N THR A 96 36.32 -7.50 26.41
CA THR A 96 35.12 -6.75 26.00
C THR A 96 34.69 -7.05 24.56
N LEU A 97 35.66 -7.29 23.65
CA LEU A 97 35.37 -7.69 22.28
C LEU A 97 34.79 -9.12 22.24
N GLY A 98 35.36 -10.05 23.03
CA GLY A 98 34.85 -11.40 23.18
C GLY A 98 33.40 -11.42 23.66
N ASP A 99 33.10 -10.66 24.71
CA ASP A 99 31.74 -10.51 25.25
C ASP A 99 30.77 -9.98 24.17
N GLN A 100 31.20 -8.98 23.39
CA GLN A 100 30.39 -8.44 22.29
C GLN A 100 30.16 -9.46 21.16
N VAL A 101 31.17 -10.27 20.84
CA VAL A 101 31.05 -11.35 19.84
C VAL A 101 30.08 -12.41 20.33
N GLU A 102 30.14 -12.80 21.60
CA GLU A 102 29.20 -13.77 22.19
C GLU A 102 27.76 -13.27 22.14
N VAL A 103 27.54 -11.99 22.49
CA VAL A 103 26.22 -11.34 22.38
C VAL A 103 25.72 -11.36 20.93
N LEU A 104 26.56 -10.97 19.96
CA LEU A 104 26.17 -10.96 18.55
C LEU A 104 25.86 -12.37 18.02
N VAL A 105 26.62 -13.39 18.45
CA VAL A 105 26.35 -14.79 18.08
C VAL A 105 25.00 -15.25 18.65
N ALA A 106 24.70 -14.90 19.90
CA ALA A 106 23.41 -15.20 20.51
C ALA A 106 22.25 -14.51 19.77
N GLU A 107 22.39 -13.23 19.43
CA GLU A 107 21.41 -12.48 18.65
C GLU A 107 21.19 -13.09 17.26
N ILE A 108 22.25 -13.49 16.56
CA ILE A 108 22.14 -14.13 15.24
C ILE A 108 21.35 -15.44 15.35
N ASN A 109 21.61 -16.25 16.39
CA ASN A 109 20.91 -17.50 16.60
C ASN A 109 19.43 -17.28 16.93
N ASP A 110 19.10 -16.30 17.77
CA ASP A 110 17.72 -15.90 18.06
C ASP A 110 16.99 -15.45 16.78
N LYS A 111 17.62 -14.57 15.98
CA LYS A 111 17.05 -14.13 14.70
C LYS A 111 16.86 -15.28 13.71
N LYS A 112 17.76 -16.26 13.67
CA LYS A 112 17.59 -17.47 12.84
C LYS A 112 16.37 -18.28 13.27
N LEU A 113 16.14 -18.43 14.57
CA LEU A 113 14.95 -19.11 15.12
C LEU A 113 13.67 -18.33 14.81
N ASP A 114 13.65 -17.01 14.97
CA ASP A 114 12.51 -16.18 14.60
C ASP A 114 12.18 -16.28 13.10
N ILE A 115 13.21 -16.26 12.24
CA ILE A 115 13.02 -16.43 10.79
C ILE A 115 12.42 -17.81 10.48
N SER A 116 12.87 -18.89 11.12
CA SER A 116 12.35 -20.23 10.86
C SER A 116 10.89 -20.35 11.31
N GLN A 117 10.53 -19.80 12.47
CA GLN A 117 9.15 -19.75 12.96
C GLN A 117 8.23 -18.94 12.05
N ARG A 118 8.69 -17.78 11.57
CA ARG A 118 7.94 -16.96 10.62
C ARG A 118 7.72 -17.68 9.30
N LYS A 119 8.74 -18.38 8.78
CA LYS A 119 8.61 -19.19 7.56
C LYS A 119 7.56 -20.28 7.71
N LEU A 120 7.55 -20.99 8.84
CA LEU A 120 6.52 -22.00 9.14
C LEU A 120 5.12 -21.38 9.20
N THR A 121 4.99 -20.23 9.85
CA THR A 121 3.71 -19.51 9.95
C THR A 121 3.22 -19.07 8.57
N LEU A 122 4.11 -18.55 7.72
CA LEU A 122 3.77 -18.17 6.35
C LEU A 122 3.40 -19.38 5.49
N ALA A 123 4.12 -20.49 5.61
CA ALA A 123 3.80 -21.73 4.90
C ALA A 123 2.41 -22.26 5.28
N ARG A 124 2.09 -22.24 6.58
CA ARG A 124 0.76 -22.60 7.09
C ARG A 124 -0.32 -21.67 6.51
N ARG A 125 -0.13 -20.36 6.57
CA ARG A 125 -1.07 -19.38 6.01
C ARG A 125 -1.28 -19.59 4.51
N ASN A 126 -0.22 -19.84 3.75
CA ASN A 126 -0.33 -20.11 2.33
C ASN A 126 -1.15 -21.39 2.08
N SER A 127 -0.87 -22.47 2.81
CA SER A 127 -1.64 -23.71 2.73
C SER A 127 -3.11 -23.52 3.10
N ASP A 128 -3.41 -22.74 4.16
CA ASP A 128 -4.78 -22.41 4.57
C ASP A 128 -5.49 -21.60 3.47
N THR A 129 -4.81 -20.60 2.88
CA THR A 129 -5.39 -19.80 1.78
C THR A 129 -5.62 -20.61 0.51
N GLU A 130 -4.73 -21.54 0.18
CA GLU A 130 -4.88 -22.42 -0.97
C GLU A 130 -6.04 -23.40 -0.75
N SER A 131 -6.13 -23.97 0.45
CA SER A 131 -7.25 -24.84 0.85
C SER A 131 -8.58 -24.10 0.83
N ALA A 132 -8.62 -22.84 1.30
CA ALA A 132 -9.82 -22.00 1.24
C ALA A 132 -10.22 -21.65 -0.19
N LYS A 133 -9.25 -21.48 -1.10
CA LYS A 133 -9.49 -21.19 -2.52
C LYS A 133 -9.77 -22.43 -3.36
N TYR A 134 -9.49 -23.61 -2.82
CA TYR A 134 -9.66 -24.87 -3.54
C TYR A 134 -11.11 -25.01 -4.05
N GLN A 135 -11.23 -25.25 -5.35
CA GLN A 135 -12.51 -25.40 -6.08
C GLN A 135 -13.45 -24.18 -6.08
N LEU A 136 -13.07 -23.01 -5.56
CA LEU A 136 -13.97 -21.84 -5.57
C LEU A 136 -14.35 -21.44 -7.00
N LEU A 137 -13.36 -21.30 -7.89
CA LEU A 137 -13.59 -20.93 -9.29
C LEU A 137 -14.45 -21.95 -10.05
N GLU A 138 -14.26 -23.23 -9.76
CA GLU A 138 -15.06 -24.30 -10.38
C GLU A 138 -16.52 -24.24 -9.89
N ARG A 139 -16.75 -24.02 -8.59
CA ARG A 139 -18.09 -23.86 -8.01
C ARG A 139 -18.79 -22.60 -8.52
N GLU A 140 -18.06 -21.49 -8.59
CA GLU A 140 -18.57 -20.23 -9.16
C GLU A 140 -18.93 -20.42 -10.64
N GLY A 141 -18.07 -21.06 -11.42
CA GLY A 141 -18.36 -21.39 -12.82
C GLY A 141 -19.57 -22.32 -12.97
N ALA A 142 -19.68 -23.36 -12.15
CA ALA A 142 -20.83 -24.26 -12.15
C ALA A 142 -22.14 -23.52 -11.79
N MET A 143 -22.09 -22.62 -10.81
CA MET A 143 -23.25 -21.81 -10.42
C MET A 143 -23.67 -20.84 -11.53
N LEU A 144 -22.72 -20.14 -12.15
CA LEU A 144 -22.99 -19.21 -13.24
C LEU A 144 -23.56 -19.93 -14.47
N THR A 145 -22.99 -21.06 -14.84
CA THR A 145 -23.50 -21.86 -15.98
C THR A 145 -24.89 -22.41 -15.70
N ALA A 146 -25.18 -22.84 -14.47
CA ALA A 146 -26.52 -23.26 -14.07
C ALA A 146 -27.55 -22.12 -14.19
N ILE A 147 -27.21 -20.92 -13.72
CA ILE A 147 -28.06 -19.72 -13.85
C ILE A 147 -28.29 -19.39 -15.32
N GLN A 148 -27.23 -19.33 -16.13
CA GLN A 148 -27.33 -19.03 -17.57
C GLN A 148 -28.21 -20.03 -18.31
N ASN A 149 -28.06 -21.32 -18.02
CA ASN A 149 -28.88 -22.37 -18.62
C ASN A 149 -30.35 -22.25 -18.23
N ASN A 150 -30.63 -21.90 -16.97
CA ASN A 150 -31.99 -21.64 -16.50
C ASN A 150 -32.61 -20.44 -17.23
N THR A 151 -31.89 -19.31 -17.29
CA THR A 151 -32.32 -18.11 -18.01
C THR A 151 -32.66 -18.43 -19.46
N ARG A 152 -31.75 -19.06 -20.22
CA ARG A 152 -31.99 -19.46 -21.62
C ARG A 152 -33.21 -20.36 -21.77
N ARG A 153 -33.41 -21.30 -20.85
CA ARG A 153 -34.58 -22.19 -20.88
C ARG A 153 -35.88 -21.41 -20.65
N THR A 154 -35.89 -20.49 -19.68
CA THR A 154 -37.07 -19.66 -19.39
C THR A 154 -37.39 -18.69 -20.52
N GLU A 155 -36.38 -18.08 -21.13
CA GLU A 155 -36.54 -17.22 -22.31
C GLU A 155 -37.14 -18.01 -23.48
N HIS A 156 -36.62 -19.20 -23.75
CA HIS A 156 -37.16 -20.05 -24.82
C HIS A 156 -38.63 -20.42 -24.58
N LEU A 157 -38.98 -20.80 -23.35
CA LEU A 157 -40.36 -21.09 -22.97
C LEU A 157 -41.27 -19.87 -23.13
N TRP A 158 -40.80 -18.70 -22.69
CA TRP A 158 -41.54 -17.45 -22.81
C TRP A 158 -41.78 -17.07 -24.28
N HIS A 159 -40.75 -17.14 -25.11
CA HIS A 159 -40.89 -16.88 -26.55
C HIS A 159 -41.85 -17.84 -27.22
N ASN A 160 -41.75 -19.14 -26.95
CA ASN A 160 -42.65 -20.15 -27.51
C ASN A 160 -44.11 -19.89 -27.10
N LEU A 161 -44.36 -19.63 -25.82
CA LEU A 161 -45.70 -19.29 -25.32
C LEU A 161 -46.22 -17.99 -25.95
N HIS A 162 -45.35 -16.99 -26.07
CA HIS A 162 -45.68 -15.71 -26.67
C HIS A 162 -46.09 -15.86 -28.13
N THR A 163 -45.31 -16.59 -28.94
CA THR A 163 -45.63 -16.88 -30.35
C THR A 163 -46.98 -17.59 -30.47
N LYS A 164 -47.21 -18.66 -29.69
CA LYS A 164 -48.51 -19.36 -29.69
C LYS A 164 -49.67 -18.45 -29.31
N THR A 165 -49.46 -17.55 -28.35
CA THR A 165 -50.48 -16.58 -27.93
C THR A 165 -50.78 -15.57 -29.03
N ILE A 166 -49.75 -15.09 -29.73
CA ILE A 166 -49.92 -14.22 -30.89
C ILE A 166 -50.71 -14.95 -31.99
N ASP A 167 -50.33 -16.18 -32.33
CA ASP A 167 -51.01 -16.95 -33.38
C ASP A 167 -52.50 -17.17 -33.06
N ALA A 168 -52.80 -17.55 -31.81
CA ALA A 168 -54.18 -17.70 -31.35
C ALA A 168 -54.95 -16.37 -31.40
N ARG A 169 -54.34 -15.26 -31.01
CA ARG A 169 -54.95 -13.92 -31.11
C ARG A 169 -55.18 -13.51 -32.56
N ILE A 170 -54.22 -13.74 -33.44
CA ILE A 170 -54.37 -13.46 -34.88
C ILE A 170 -55.56 -14.25 -35.44
N PHE A 171 -55.65 -15.54 -35.12
CA PHE A 171 -56.78 -16.38 -35.53
C PHE A 171 -58.12 -15.83 -35.03
N LEU A 172 -58.24 -15.57 -33.72
CA LEU A 172 -59.48 -15.04 -33.14
C LEU A 172 -59.86 -13.66 -33.70
N CYS A 173 -58.88 -12.78 -33.91
CA CYS A 173 -59.12 -11.48 -34.53
C CYS A 173 -59.60 -11.61 -35.97
N ARG A 174 -59.07 -12.57 -36.75
CA ARG A 174 -59.53 -12.86 -38.12
C ARG A 174 -60.97 -13.37 -38.13
N GLU A 175 -61.31 -14.31 -37.24
CA GLU A 175 -62.69 -14.81 -37.14
C GLU A 175 -63.67 -13.73 -36.69
N ALA A 176 -63.30 -12.94 -35.67
CA ALA A 176 -64.11 -11.80 -35.25
C ALA A 176 -64.31 -10.81 -36.40
N ALA A 177 -63.24 -10.43 -37.09
CA ALA A 177 -63.31 -9.55 -38.26
C ALA A 177 -64.22 -10.11 -39.36
N ASN A 178 -64.18 -11.42 -39.61
CA ASN A 178 -65.05 -12.08 -40.56
C ASN A 178 -66.53 -12.00 -40.15
N ILE A 179 -66.84 -12.29 -38.87
CA ILE A 179 -68.21 -12.20 -38.31
C ILE A 179 -68.75 -10.77 -38.39
N TYR A 180 -67.93 -9.76 -38.07
CA TYR A 180 -68.30 -8.35 -38.20
C TYR A 180 -68.29 -7.84 -39.64
N GLY A 181 -67.97 -8.69 -40.62
CA GLY A 181 -67.98 -8.35 -42.04
C GLY A 181 -66.91 -7.32 -42.42
N LEU A 182 -65.75 -7.33 -41.76
CA LEU A 182 -64.61 -6.50 -42.14
C LEU A 182 -64.10 -6.92 -43.53
N ARG A 183 -64.13 -6.01 -44.49
CA ARG A 183 -63.65 -6.26 -45.87
C ARG A 183 -62.81 -5.10 -46.36
N GLN A 184 -61.69 -5.42 -47.01
CA GLN A 184 -60.89 -4.44 -47.73
C GLN A 184 -61.38 -4.35 -49.18
N LYS A 185 -61.66 -3.14 -49.65
CA LYS A 185 -61.96 -2.86 -51.07
C LYS A 185 -60.90 -1.90 -51.58
N SER A 186 -60.13 -2.31 -52.58
CA SER A 186 -59.22 -1.42 -53.31
C SER A 186 -59.93 -0.88 -54.55
N LYS A 187 -59.97 0.44 -54.72
CA LYS A 187 -60.40 1.07 -55.97
C LYS A 187 -59.27 1.93 -56.52
N ARG A 188 -59.01 1.84 -57.82
CA ARG A 188 -58.11 2.76 -58.50
C ARG A 188 -58.85 4.06 -58.79
N ILE A 189 -58.36 5.18 -58.28
CA ILE A 189 -58.89 6.52 -58.52
C ILE A 189 -57.73 7.36 -59.01
N ASN A 190 -57.81 7.89 -60.23
CA ASN A 190 -56.79 8.78 -60.83
C ASN A 190 -55.36 8.21 -60.85
N GLY A 191 -55.20 6.90 -61.04
CA GLY A 191 -53.88 6.24 -61.08
C GLY A 191 -53.37 5.73 -59.74
N ASP A 192 -53.92 6.22 -58.62
CA ASP A 192 -53.58 5.76 -57.27
C ASP A 192 -54.55 4.68 -56.78
N SER A 193 -54.02 3.65 -56.13
CA SER A 193 -54.82 2.61 -55.46
C SER A 193 -55.24 3.09 -54.08
N LYS A 194 -56.52 3.45 -53.92
CA LYS A 194 -57.09 3.78 -52.61
C LYS A 194 -57.73 2.53 -52.00
N GLU A 195 -57.24 2.16 -50.83
CA GLU A 195 -57.82 1.08 -50.03
C GLU A 195 -58.90 1.66 -49.09
N THR A 196 -60.06 1.04 -49.05
CA THR A 196 -61.15 1.40 -48.13
C THR A 196 -61.57 0.16 -47.36
N TYR A 197 -61.55 0.25 -46.03
CA TYR A 197 -62.00 -0.82 -45.15
C TYR A 197 -63.49 -0.64 -44.83
N MET A 198 -64.26 -1.72 -44.89
CA MET A 198 -65.69 -1.74 -44.65
C MET A 198 -65.99 -2.65 -43.46
N LEU A 199 -66.83 -2.25 -42.52
CA LEU A 199 -67.29 -3.06 -41.38
C LEU A 199 -68.82 -3.16 -41.43
N GLY A 200 -69.40 -4.36 -41.42
CA GLY A 200 -70.86 -4.54 -41.49
C GLY A 200 -71.53 -3.88 -42.71
N GLY A 201 -70.78 -3.65 -43.80
CA GLY A 201 -71.25 -2.92 -44.97
C GLY A 201 -71.10 -1.40 -44.93
N MET A 202 -70.62 -0.81 -43.82
CA MET A 202 -70.32 0.62 -43.70
C MET A 202 -68.81 0.90 -43.84
N PRO A 203 -68.39 1.99 -44.52
CA PRO A 203 -66.96 2.32 -44.64
C PRO A 203 -66.40 2.79 -43.29
N ILE A 204 -65.27 2.21 -42.88
CA ILE A 204 -64.46 2.74 -41.78
C ILE A 204 -63.81 4.03 -42.28
N ILE A 205 -64.06 5.12 -41.57
CA ILE A 205 -63.53 6.43 -41.91
C ILE A 205 -62.04 6.46 -41.53
N ASP A 206 -61.18 6.83 -42.48
CA ASP A 206 -59.78 7.09 -42.18
C ASP A 206 -59.67 8.39 -41.37
N LEU A 207 -59.13 8.30 -40.15
CA LEU A 207 -58.91 9.45 -39.27
C LEU A 207 -57.98 10.51 -39.88
N ARG A 208 -57.13 10.12 -40.85
CA ARG A 208 -56.27 11.04 -41.60
C ARG A 208 -57.08 11.91 -42.57
N GLU A 209 -58.18 11.37 -43.10
CA GLU A 209 -59.10 12.09 -44.01
C GLU A 209 -60.10 12.97 -43.24
N MET A 210 -60.38 12.68 -41.97
CA MET A 210 -61.22 13.54 -41.13
C MET A 210 -60.60 14.91 -40.86
N ASN A 211 -59.27 14.99 -40.79
CA ASN A 211 -58.56 16.24 -40.48
C ASN A 211 -58.16 17.03 -41.75
N GLY A 212 -58.43 16.51 -42.95
CA GLY A 212 -58.11 17.14 -44.22
C GLY A 212 -59.36 17.33 -45.09
N LYS A 213 -59.93 18.55 -45.08
CA LYS A 213 -60.98 19.06 -45.99
C LYS A 213 -61.99 18.01 -46.51
N LEU A 214 -63.09 17.84 -45.77
CA LEU A 214 -64.34 17.16 -46.17
C LEU A 214 -64.57 17.17 -47.69
N ARG A 215 -64.54 16.00 -48.33
CA ARG A 215 -65.29 15.77 -49.58
C ARG A 215 -66.69 15.25 -49.22
N PRO A 216 -67.75 15.71 -49.89
CA PRO A 216 -69.12 15.35 -49.53
C PRO A 216 -69.34 13.85 -49.76
N PHE A 217 -69.84 13.20 -48.71
CA PHE A 217 -70.27 11.81 -48.67
C PHE A 217 -71.54 11.65 -49.52
N ILE A 218 -71.42 11.18 -50.76
CA ILE A 218 -72.58 10.91 -51.62
C ILE A 218 -73.08 9.50 -51.32
N LEU A 219 -74.20 9.40 -50.59
CA LEU A 219 -75.02 8.20 -50.48
C LEU A 219 -75.74 7.97 -51.83
N THR A 220 -75.22 7.09 -52.67
CA THR A 220 -76.01 6.56 -53.79
C THR A 220 -76.94 5.47 -53.25
N LEU A 221 -78.18 5.84 -52.96
CA LEU A 221 -79.31 4.92 -52.81
C LEU A 221 -79.67 4.38 -54.21
N SER A 222 -79.54 3.06 -54.41
CA SER A 222 -80.05 2.38 -55.60
C SER A 222 -81.58 2.28 -55.51
N LYS A 223 -82.27 2.68 -56.60
CA LYS A 223 -83.55 2.07 -56.98
C LYS A 223 -83.31 0.72 -57.62
#